data_AF-A0A522A7B7-F1
#
_entry.id   AF-A0A522A7B7-F1
#
_cell.length_a   1.000
_cell.length_b   1.000
_cell.length_c   1.000
_cell.angle_alpha   90.00
_cell.angle_beta   90.00
_cell.angle_gamma   90.00
#
_symmetry.space_group_name_H-M   'P 1'
#
loop_
_entity.id
_entity.type
_entity.pdbx_description
1 polymer ?
#
loop_
_entity_poly.entity_id
_entity_poly.type
_entity_poly.pdbx_seq_one_letter_code
_entity_poly.pdbx_strand_id
1 'polypeptide(L)'
;MTVDQAKGILLTYRPWAAANDPAYAEALALARADSELRRWFEAHCAAQEAIRSNFKSIAIPEGLKAQILSERVSWLAAFRQRHRVALSVAALILIGIAAASLWTNLRPAGGPTEAINLAGFRGRMVTTAVRLYNMELETDNAERIREHLGRKGAFNDYRLTSGLRQTTLTGCGVLEWQGRKVSMVCFRSGKSLPAGMKSDLYL
;
A
#
# COMPACT_ATOMS: atom_id res chain seq x y z
N MET A 1 -16.36 -36.51 28.49
CA MET A 1 -16.05 -36.48 27.03
C MET A 1 -17.09 -37.23 26.20
N THR A 2 -17.36 -36.83 24.95
CA THR A 2 -18.25 -37.58 24.01
C THR A 2 -17.49 -38.68 23.25
N VAL A 3 -18.18 -39.67 22.70
CA VAL A 3 -17.58 -40.77 21.91
C VAL A 3 -16.77 -40.25 20.72
N ASP A 4 -17.29 -39.26 19.99
CA ASP A 4 -16.60 -38.68 18.83
C ASP A 4 -15.33 -37.91 19.22
N GLN A 5 -15.37 -37.17 20.34
CA GLN A 5 -14.20 -36.48 20.88
C GLN A 5 -13.13 -37.49 21.33
N ALA A 6 -13.53 -38.57 22.00
CA ALA A 6 -12.61 -39.64 22.40
C ALA A 6 -11.99 -40.31 21.17
N LYS A 7 -12.78 -40.58 20.13
CA LYS A 7 -12.30 -41.13 18.86
C LYS A 7 -11.26 -40.21 18.21
N GLY A 8 -11.50 -38.90 18.21
CA GLY A 8 -10.56 -37.88 17.72
C GLY A 8 -9.22 -37.91 18.45
N ILE A 9 -9.24 -38.03 19.78
CA ILE A 9 -8.03 -38.14 20.60
C ILE A 9 -7.32 -39.48 20.35
N LEU A 10 -8.06 -40.59 20.29
CA LEU A 10 -7.49 -41.93 20.10
C LEU A 10 -6.87 -42.14 18.71
N LEU A 11 -7.29 -41.37 17.69
CA LEU A 11 -6.65 -41.40 16.37
C LEU A 11 -5.15 -41.06 16.44
N THR A 12 -4.77 -40.11 17.28
CA THR A 12 -3.38 -39.68 17.46
C THR A 12 -2.63 -40.48 18.54
N TYR A 13 -3.28 -41.50 19.13
CA TYR A 13 -2.68 -42.30 20.19
C TYR A 13 -1.36 -42.95 19.76
N ARG A 14 -0.34 -42.75 20.59
CA ARG A 14 0.99 -43.37 20.45
C ARG A 14 1.41 -43.90 21.82
N PRO A 15 1.63 -45.23 21.99
CA PRO A 15 1.94 -45.82 23.28
C PRO A 15 3.09 -45.17 24.06
N TRP A 16 4.11 -44.66 23.36
CA TRP A 16 5.31 -44.05 23.97
C TRP A 16 5.18 -42.55 24.27
N ALA A 17 4.17 -41.87 23.72
CA ALA A 17 3.97 -40.42 23.91
C ALA A 17 2.69 -40.10 24.71
N ALA A 18 1.71 -41.00 24.71
CA ALA A 18 0.41 -40.81 25.35
C ALA A 18 0.39 -41.17 26.85
N ALA A 19 1.50 -41.63 27.43
CA ALA A 19 1.56 -42.13 28.81
C ALA A 19 1.29 -41.05 29.87
N ASN A 20 1.55 -39.78 29.56
CA ASN A 20 1.50 -38.68 30.53
C ASN A 20 0.40 -37.64 30.26
N ASP A 21 -0.45 -37.86 29.26
CA ASP A 21 -1.48 -36.90 28.88
C ASP A 21 -2.88 -37.35 29.40
N PRO A 22 -3.49 -36.58 30.32
CA PRO A 22 -4.80 -36.89 30.91
C PRO A 22 -5.92 -37.08 29.90
N ALA A 23 -5.86 -36.40 28.75
CA ALA A 23 -6.90 -36.50 27.72
C ALA A 23 -6.96 -37.92 27.13
N TYR A 24 -5.80 -38.59 26.97
CA TYR A 24 -5.78 -39.99 26.56
C TYR A 24 -6.26 -40.93 27.66
N ALA A 25 -6.01 -40.62 28.93
CA ALA A 25 -6.51 -41.44 30.04
C ALA A 25 -8.04 -41.46 30.08
N GLU A 26 -8.70 -40.29 29.94
CA GLU A 26 -10.15 -40.19 29.86
C GLU A 26 -10.69 -40.90 28.60
N ALA A 27 -9.98 -40.81 27.47
CA ALA A 27 -10.41 -41.40 26.20
C ALA A 27 -10.30 -42.93 26.22
N LEU A 28 -9.23 -43.45 26.82
CA LEU A 28 -9.04 -44.87 27.05
C LEU A 28 -10.05 -45.42 28.06
N ALA A 29 -10.43 -44.65 29.09
CA ALA A 29 -11.46 -45.06 30.03
C ALA A 29 -12.83 -45.19 29.32
N LEU A 30 -13.19 -44.22 28.48
CA LEU A 30 -14.41 -44.28 27.69
C LEU A 30 -14.39 -45.45 26.70
N ALA A 31 -13.26 -45.70 26.03
CA ALA A 31 -13.08 -46.84 25.14
C ALA A 31 -13.14 -48.19 25.87
N ARG A 32 -12.88 -48.27 27.17
CA ARG A 32 -13.10 -49.51 27.95
C ARG A 32 -14.57 -49.74 28.26
N ALA A 33 -15.32 -48.68 28.50
CA ALA A 33 -16.75 -48.74 28.84
C ALA A 33 -17.63 -48.99 27.60
N ASP A 34 -17.26 -48.44 26.44
CA ASP A 34 -18.01 -48.59 25.19
C ASP A 34 -17.42 -49.70 24.30
N SER A 35 -18.21 -50.75 24.04
CA SER A 35 -17.77 -51.91 23.28
C SER A 35 -17.48 -51.64 21.79
N GLU A 36 -18.18 -50.69 21.19
CA GLU A 36 -18.00 -50.33 19.77
C GLU A 36 -16.72 -49.51 19.61
N LEU A 37 -16.55 -48.50 20.46
CA LEU A 37 -15.34 -47.67 20.50
C LEU A 37 -14.10 -48.52 20.80
N ARG A 38 -14.21 -49.50 21.72
CA ARG A 38 -13.14 -50.46 22.02
C ARG A 38 -12.68 -51.21 20.78
N ARG A 39 -13.63 -51.85 20.08
CA ARG A 39 -13.34 -52.67 18.90
C ARG A 39 -12.72 -51.83 17.79
N TRP A 40 -13.22 -50.62 17.58
CA TRP A 40 -12.63 -49.67 16.64
C TRP A 40 -11.18 -49.31 17.02
N PHE A 41 -10.94 -49.02 18.30
CA PHE A 41 -9.62 -48.62 18.77
C PHE A 41 -8.59 -49.75 18.70
N GLU A 42 -8.99 -50.98 19.03
CA GLU A 42 -8.17 -52.18 18.86
C GLU A 42 -7.77 -52.38 17.38
N ALA A 43 -8.72 -52.25 16.45
CA ALA A 43 -8.44 -52.32 15.02
C ALA A 43 -7.49 -51.20 14.55
N HIS A 44 -7.67 -49.97 15.04
CA HIS A 44 -6.77 -48.85 14.75
C HIS A 44 -5.33 -49.13 15.24
N CYS A 45 -5.18 -49.64 16.46
CA CYS A 45 -3.87 -49.99 17.02
C CYS A 45 -3.20 -51.12 16.22
N ALA A 46 -3.95 -52.16 15.84
CA ALA A 46 -3.45 -53.26 15.03
C ALA A 46 -2.95 -52.77 13.66
N ALA A 47 -3.69 -51.88 13.00
CA ALA A 47 -3.28 -51.29 11.72
C ALA A 47 -2.00 -50.44 11.86
N GLN A 48 -1.90 -49.62 12.92
CA GLN A 48 -0.69 -48.82 13.17
C GLN A 48 0.54 -49.70 13.44
N GLU A 49 0.39 -50.78 14.21
CA GLU A 49 1.52 -51.68 14.48
C GLU A 49 1.93 -52.45 13.23
N ALA A 50 0.98 -52.88 12.39
CA ALA A 50 1.29 -53.52 11.10
C ALA A 50 2.07 -52.58 10.16
N ILE A 51 1.69 -51.31 10.08
CA ILE A 51 2.46 -50.31 9.31
C ILE A 51 3.86 -50.15 9.91
N ARG A 52 3.96 -50.02 11.22
CA ARG A 52 5.24 -49.85 11.92
C ARG A 52 6.16 -51.05 11.73
N SER A 53 5.64 -52.28 11.79
CA SER A 53 6.43 -53.49 11.58
C SER A 53 6.97 -53.55 10.16
N ASN A 54 6.16 -53.19 9.16
CA ASN A 54 6.61 -53.09 7.77
C ASN A 54 7.76 -52.08 7.63
N PHE A 55 7.63 -50.88 8.19
CA PHE A 55 8.73 -49.90 8.17
C PHE A 55 9.99 -50.37 8.89
N LYS A 56 9.85 -51.09 10.02
CA LYS A 56 11.00 -51.65 10.74
C LYS A 56 11.70 -52.78 9.98
N SER A 57 11.01 -53.49 9.09
CA SER A 57 11.61 -54.53 8.26
C SER A 57 12.46 -53.98 7.10
N ILE A 58 12.33 -52.70 6.77
CA ILE A 58 13.16 -52.06 5.75
C ILE A 58 14.56 -51.86 6.33
N ALA A 59 15.57 -52.49 5.70
CA ALA A 59 16.96 -52.27 6.08
C ALA A 59 17.32 -50.80 5.89
N ILE A 60 17.97 -50.21 6.90
CA ILE A 60 18.45 -48.83 6.83
C ILE A 60 19.62 -48.82 5.83
N PRO A 61 19.55 -48.07 4.72
CA PRO A 61 20.65 -47.97 3.77
C PRO A 61 21.92 -47.45 4.44
N GLU A 62 23.07 -48.01 4.06
CA GLU A 62 24.37 -47.52 4.54
C GLU A 62 24.53 -46.03 4.19
N GLY A 63 25.05 -45.25 5.14
CA GLY A 63 25.27 -43.82 4.94
C GLY A 63 24.02 -42.93 5.01
N LEU A 64 22.79 -43.47 5.11
CA LEU A 64 21.56 -42.64 5.16
C LEU A 64 21.58 -41.62 6.31
N LYS A 65 22.07 -42.01 7.48
CA LYS A 65 22.24 -41.09 8.62
C LYS A 65 23.20 -39.95 8.28
N ALA A 66 24.32 -40.26 7.63
CA ALA A 66 25.31 -39.26 7.24
C ALA A 66 24.74 -38.31 6.18
N GLN A 67 23.97 -38.82 5.22
CA GLN A 67 23.29 -38.03 4.20
C GLN A 67 22.24 -37.08 4.81
N ILE A 68 21.36 -37.57 5.69
CA ILE A 68 20.35 -36.73 6.37
C ILE A 68 21.03 -35.61 7.16
N LEU A 69 22.13 -35.92 7.85
CA LEU A 69 22.86 -34.93 8.64
C LEU A 69 23.55 -33.88 7.76
N SER A 70 24.17 -34.29 6.64
CA SER A 70 24.84 -33.36 5.74
C SER A 70 23.85 -32.45 5.01
N GLU A 71 22.74 -33.00 4.51
CA GLU A 71 21.69 -32.24 3.85
C GLU A 71 21.03 -31.23 4.81
N ARG A 72 20.74 -31.63 6.05
CA ARG A 72 20.14 -30.73 7.05
C ARG A 72 21.04 -29.54 7.36
N VAL A 73 22.35 -29.77 7.52
CA VAL A 73 23.32 -28.68 7.76
C VAL A 73 23.43 -27.77 6.54
N SER A 74 23.43 -28.33 5.34
CA SER A 74 23.47 -27.55 4.09
C SER A 74 22.22 -26.66 3.93
N TRP A 75 21.03 -27.18 4.26
CA TRP A 75 19.78 -26.43 4.18
C TRP A 75 19.74 -25.28 5.18
N LEU A 76 20.13 -25.52 6.44
CA LEU A 76 20.17 -24.47 7.47
C LEU A 76 21.22 -23.40 7.16
N ALA A 77 22.38 -23.78 6.63
CA ALA A 77 23.41 -22.84 6.21
C ALA A 77 22.95 -21.97 5.03
N ALA A 78 22.34 -22.57 4.01
CA ALA A 78 21.80 -21.86 2.85
C ALA A 78 20.64 -20.93 3.25
N PHE A 79 19.74 -21.37 4.13
CA PHE A 79 18.65 -20.56 4.65
C PHE A 79 19.19 -19.34 5.41
N ARG A 80 20.16 -19.53 6.31
CA ARG A 80 20.80 -18.43 7.06
C ARG A 80 21.53 -17.44 6.15
N GLN A 81 22.23 -17.93 5.11
CA GLN A 81 22.91 -17.07 4.14
C GLN A 81 21.91 -16.24 3.31
N ARG A 82 20.83 -16.86 2.82
CA ARG A 82 19.76 -16.16 2.09
C ARG A 82 19.10 -15.07 2.94
N HIS A 83 18.83 -15.34 4.22
CA HIS A 83 18.29 -14.33 5.13
C HIS A 83 19.26 -13.17 5.38
N ARG A 84 20.57 -13.42 5.49
CA ARG A 84 21.57 -12.35 5.65
C ARG A 84 21.66 -11.46 4.42
N VAL A 85 21.64 -12.05 3.22
CA VAL A 85 21.62 -11.29 1.95
C VAL A 85 20.32 -10.51 1.77
N ALA A 86 19.18 -11.11 2.13
CA ALA A 86 17.90 -10.42 2.07
C ALA A 86 17.85 -9.22 3.03
N LEU A 87 18.37 -9.37 4.25
CA LEU A 87 18.42 -8.29 5.24
C LEU A 87 19.37 -7.16 4.82
N SER A 88 20.52 -7.46 4.21
CA SER A 88 21.44 -6.42 3.72
C SER A 88 20.84 -5.64 2.54
N VAL A 89 20.17 -6.30 1.60
CA VAL A 89 19.46 -5.62 0.50
C VAL A 89 18.33 -4.74 1.05
N ALA A 90 17.52 -5.25 1.99
CA ALA A 90 16.45 -4.46 2.61
C ALA A 90 16.99 -3.22 3.34
N ALA A 91 18.10 -3.35 4.06
CA ALA A 91 18.75 -2.23 4.73
C ALA A 91 19.22 -1.15 3.74
N LEU A 92 19.81 -1.55 2.60
CA LEU A 92 20.23 -0.62 1.55
C LEU A 92 19.04 0.12 0.92
N ILE A 93 17.92 -0.58 0.69
CA ILE A 93 16.69 0.03 0.18
C ILE A 93 16.15 1.05 1.18
N LEU A 94 16.10 0.71 2.47
CA LEU A 94 15.63 1.63 3.52
C LEU A 94 16.53 2.85 3.66
N ILE A 95 17.85 2.68 3.59
CA ILE A 95 18.81 3.79 3.58
C ILE A 95 18.60 4.67 2.34
N GLY A 96 18.39 4.07 1.16
CA GLY A 96 18.10 4.81 -0.07
C GLY A 96 16.80 5.61 0.01
N ILE A 97 15.73 5.04 0.56
CA ILE A 97 14.45 5.73 0.77
C ILE A 97 14.60 6.85 1.80
N ALA A 98 15.29 6.59 2.92
CA ALA A 98 15.55 7.59 3.94
C ALA A 98 16.40 8.75 3.37
N ALA A 99 17.45 8.45 2.60
CA ALA A 99 18.27 9.44 1.93
C ALA A 99 17.48 10.24 0.90
N ALA A 100 16.63 9.59 0.08
CA ALA A 100 15.77 10.27 -0.88
C ALA A 100 14.73 11.17 -0.20
N SER A 101 14.09 10.67 0.87
CA SER A 101 13.13 11.43 1.67
C SER A 101 13.80 12.63 2.35
N LEU A 102 14.99 12.44 2.91
CA LEU A 102 15.81 13.49 3.49
C LEU A 102 16.18 14.53 2.42
N TRP A 103 16.54 14.08 1.21
CA TRP A 103 16.85 14.97 0.09
C TRP A 103 15.65 15.78 -0.37
N THR A 104 14.44 15.21 -0.35
CA THR A 104 13.22 15.94 -0.71
C THR A 104 12.78 16.91 0.37
N ASN A 105 12.99 16.60 1.64
CA ASN A 105 12.56 17.43 2.77
C ASN A 105 13.56 18.54 3.13
N LEU A 106 14.87 18.33 2.94
CA LEU A 106 15.91 19.35 3.15
C LEU A 106 16.24 20.16 1.90
N ARG A 107 15.58 19.90 0.75
CA ARG A 107 15.62 20.85 -0.35
C ARG A 107 14.94 22.14 0.14
N PRO A 108 15.63 23.30 0.14
CA PRO A 108 14.94 24.57 0.36
C PRO A 108 13.80 24.67 -0.66
N ALA A 109 12.70 25.30 -0.27
CA ALA A 109 11.46 25.43 -1.04
C ALA A 109 11.60 26.27 -2.33
N GLY A 110 12.71 26.15 -3.06
CA GLY A 110 12.84 26.49 -4.46
C GLY A 110 12.79 25.21 -5.28
N GLY A 111 11.64 24.94 -5.90
CA GLY A 111 11.53 23.94 -6.97
C GLY A 111 12.49 24.23 -8.13
N PRO A 112 12.52 23.40 -9.20
CA PRO A 112 13.40 23.61 -10.35
C PRO A 112 13.27 25.06 -10.76
N THR A 113 14.40 25.76 -10.73
CA THR A 113 14.55 27.21 -10.82
C THR A 113 13.58 27.77 -11.85
N GLU A 114 12.38 28.16 -11.40
CA GLU A 114 11.42 28.79 -12.27
C GLU A 114 12.03 30.15 -12.53
N ALA A 115 12.63 30.30 -13.71
CA ALA A 115 13.43 31.47 -14.03
C ALA A 115 12.58 32.71 -13.71
N ILE A 116 13.13 33.62 -12.89
CA ILE A 116 12.48 34.88 -12.51
C ILE A 116 12.51 35.81 -13.72
N ASN A 117 11.85 35.39 -14.79
CA ASN A 117 11.75 36.05 -16.06
C ASN A 117 10.32 35.86 -16.59
N LEU A 118 9.98 36.64 -17.61
CA LEU A 118 8.64 36.64 -18.18
C LEU A 118 8.24 35.27 -18.75
N ALA A 119 9.20 34.46 -19.21
CA ALA A 119 8.93 33.13 -19.73
C ALA A 119 8.49 32.16 -18.62
N GLY A 120 9.15 32.20 -17.45
CA GLY A 120 8.76 31.45 -16.27
C GLY A 120 7.35 31.83 -15.81
N PHE A 121 7.10 33.14 -15.67
CA PHE A 121 5.77 33.66 -15.33
C PHE A 121 4.68 33.15 -16.30
N ARG A 122 4.89 33.28 -17.61
CA ARG A 122 3.92 32.83 -18.62
C ARG A 122 3.64 31.34 -18.53
N GLY A 123 4.68 30.51 -18.40
CA GLY A 123 4.53 29.06 -18.26
C GLY A 123 3.71 28.66 -17.04
N ARG A 124 3.94 29.32 -15.90
CA ARG A 124 3.21 29.08 -14.66
C ARG A 124 1.75 29.54 -14.73
N MET A 125 1.49 30.72 -15.30
CA MET A 125 0.13 31.22 -15.46
C MET A 125 -0.70 30.31 -16.37
N VAL A 126 -0.15 29.87 -17.51
CA VAL A 126 -0.82 28.93 -18.43
C VAL A 126 -1.10 27.59 -17.76
N THR A 127 -0.15 27.05 -16.99
CA THR A 127 -0.35 25.76 -16.32
C THR A 127 -1.43 25.84 -15.24
N THR A 128 -1.47 26.95 -14.49
CA THR A 128 -2.43 27.18 -13.41
C THR A 128 -3.85 27.36 -13.95
N ALA A 129 -3.97 28.14 -15.02
CA ALA A 129 -5.17 28.34 -15.81
C ALA A 129 -5.82 27.02 -16.30
N VAL A 130 -5.01 26.10 -16.83
CA VAL A 130 -5.50 24.89 -17.52
C VAL A 130 -5.85 23.75 -16.56
N ARG A 131 -5.17 23.63 -15.42
CA ARG A 131 -5.27 22.41 -14.59
C ARG A 131 -6.38 22.42 -13.53
N LEU A 132 -6.68 23.54 -12.89
CA LEU A 132 -7.46 23.53 -11.64
C LEU A 132 -8.09 24.90 -11.30
N TYR A 133 -8.41 25.72 -12.30
CA TYR A 133 -9.04 27.00 -12.00
C TYR A 133 -10.49 26.82 -11.52
N ASN A 134 -10.74 27.19 -10.28
CA ASN A 134 -12.07 27.50 -9.77
C ASN A 134 -12.14 29.02 -9.57
N MET A 135 -13.18 29.67 -10.10
CA MET A 135 -13.38 31.10 -9.92
C MET A 135 -13.67 31.36 -8.43
N GLU A 136 -12.88 32.23 -7.78
CA GLU A 136 -13.16 32.63 -6.40
C GLU A 136 -14.40 33.52 -6.32
N LEU A 137 -14.63 34.28 -7.38
CA LEU A 137 -15.82 35.09 -7.57
C LEU A 137 -16.26 35.00 -9.03
N GLU A 138 -17.49 34.54 -9.26
CA GLU A 138 -18.15 34.55 -10.56
C GLU A 138 -19.07 35.77 -10.65
N THR A 139 -18.77 36.69 -11.55
CA THR A 139 -19.57 37.89 -11.81
C THR A 139 -19.14 38.54 -13.12
N ASP A 140 -20.10 39.18 -13.79
CA ASP A 140 -19.89 40.03 -14.96
C ASP A 140 -19.64 41.51 -14.59
N ASN A 141 -19.69 41.85 -13.29
CA ASN A 141 -19.49 43.22 -12.81
C ASN A 141 -18.01 43.48 -12.47
N ALA A 142 -17.37 44.34 -13.27
CA ALA A 142 -15.97 44.70 -13.12
C ALA A 142 -15.63 45.40 -11.79
N GLU A 143 -16.55 46.19 -11.22
CA GLU A 143 -16.31 46.89 -9.95
C GLU A 143 -16.25 45.90 -8.78
N ARG A 144 -17.14 44.90 -8.78
CA ARG A 144 -17.15 43.84 -7.76
C ARG A 144 -15.88 43.00 -7.82
N ILE A 145 -15.34 42.75 -9.01
CA ILE A 145 -14.04 42.08 -9.17
C ILE A 145 -12.92 42.91 -8.57
N ARG A 146 -12.85 44.22 -8.85
CA ARG A 146 -11.80 45.09 -8.30
C ARG A 146 -11.85 45.16 -6.78
N GLU A 147 -13.06 45.25 -6.21
CA GLU A 147 -13.25 45.23 -4.76
C GLU A 147 -12.77 43.90 -4.16
N HIS A 148 -13.16 42.77 -4.76
CA HIS A 148 -12.78 41.44 -4.30
C HIS A 148 -11.25 41.23 -4.32
N LEU A 149 -10.60 41.60 -5.43
CA LEU A 149 -9.15 41.53 -5.56
C LEU A 149 -8.44 42.44 -4.56
N GLY A 150 -8.94 43.66 -4.37
CA GLY A 150 -8.41 44.63 -3.41
C GLY A 150 -8.49 44.11 -1.97
N ARG A 151 -9.63 43.56 -1.57
CA ARG A 151 -9.82 42.91 -0.26
C ARG A 151 -8.84 41.77 -0.01
N LYS A 152 -8.47 41.03 -1.05
CA LYS A 152 -7.50 39.93 -0.98
C LYS A 152 -6.04 40.41 -1.02
N GLY A 153 -5.80 41.70 -1.17
CA GLY A 153 -4.45 42.29 -1.28
C GLY A 153 -3.77 41.95 -2.61
N ALA A 154 -4.56 41.65 -3.65
CA ALA A 154 -4.08 41.47 -5.01
C ALA A 154 -4.25 42.77 -5.81
N PHE A 155 -3.55 42.88 -6.94
CA PHE A 155 -3.61 44.08 -7.78
C PHE A 155 -5.00 44.28 -8.40
N ASN A 156 -5.65 45.42 -8.15
CA ASN A 156 -7.03 45.67 -8.60
C ASN A 156 -7.19 46.86 -9.57
N ASP A 157 -6.12 47.60 -9.87
CA ASP A 157 -6.15 48.76 -10.78
C ASP A 157 -5.76 48.39 -12.22
N TYR A 158 -6.35 47.32 -12.75
CA TYR A 158 -6.09 46.88 -14.13
C TYR A 158 -6.88 47.73 -15.14
N ARG A 159 -6.32 47.95 -16.34
CA ARG A 159 -7.02 48.61 -17.46
C ARG A 159 -7.33 47.59 -18.54
N LEU A 160 -8.59 47.49 -18.93
CA LEU A 160 -9.01 46.62 -20.02
C LEU A 160 -8.72 47.27 -21.37
N THR A 161 -8.08 46.51 -22.26
CA THR A 161 -7.86 46.91 -23.64
C THR A 161 -9.18 46.96 -24.40
N SER A 162 -9.23 47.66 -25.54
CA SER A 162 -10.44 47.78 -26.35
C SER A 162 -11.05 46.43 -26.75
N GLY A 163 -10.22 45.42 -27.07
CA GLY A 163 -10.68 44.08 -27.39
C GLY A 163 -11.32 43.36 -26.19
N LEU A 164 -10.71 43.45 -25.00
CA LEU A 164 -11.24 42.79 -23.81
C LEU A 164 -12.53 43.44 -23.27
N ARG A 165 -12.74 44.73 -23.53
CA ARG A 165 -14.00 45.42 -23.20
C ARG A 165 -15.20 44.91 -23.98
N GLN A 166 -14.97 44.25 -25.12
CA GLN A 166 -16.04 43.69 -25.97
C GLN A 166 -16.38 42.24 -25.58
N THR A 167 -15.56 41.59 -24.76
CA THR A 167 -15.80 40.22 -24.27
C THR A 167 -16.52 40.20 -22.93
N THR A 168 -17.38 39.19 -22.74
CA THR A 168 -18.14 39.02 -21.49
C THR A 168 -17.22 38.65 -20.33
N LEU A 169 -17.16 39.50 -19.32
CA LEU A 169 -16.49 39.21 -18.05
C LEU A 169 -17.23 38.06 -17.33
N THR A 170 -16.48 37.12 -16.76
CA THR A 170 -17.08 35.92 -16.12
C THR A 170 -16.66 35.76 -14.65
N GLY A 171 -15.50 36.27 -14.25
CA GLY A 171 -15.08 36.20 -12.85
C GLY A 171 -13.63 36.55 -12.61
N CYS A 172 -13.16 36.25 -11.40
CA CYS A 172 -11.77 36.48 -11.00
C CYS A 172 -11.27 35.49 -9.93
N GLY A 173 -9.96 35.46 -9.73
CA GLY A 173 -9.30 34.77 -8.62
C GLY A 173 -7.93 35.35 -8.31
N VAL A 174 -7.37 34.96 -7.16
CA VAL A 174 -6.03 35.38 -6.73
C VAL A 174 -5.09 34.18 -6.76
N LEU A 175 -4.04 34.29 -7.55
CA LEU A 175 -2.97 33.31 -7.62
C LEU A 175 -1.76 33.80 -6.82
N GLU A 176 -0.92 32.86 -6.38
CA GLU A 176 0.36 33.18 -5.75
C GLU A 176 1.51 32.76 -6.66
N TRP A 177 2.45 33.67 -6.91
CA TRP A 177 3.67 33.41 -7.65
C TRP A 177 4.85 34.11 -6.97
N GLN A 178 5.89 33.33 -6.61
CA GLN A 178 7.09 33.85 -5.94
C GLN A 178 6.77 34.67 -4.68
N GLY A 179 5.80 34.20 -3.87
CA GLY A 179 5.36 34.89 -2.65
C GLY A 179 4.55 36.18 -2.89
N ARG A 180 4.19 36.47 -4.15
CA ARG A 180 3.41 37.66 -4.54
C ARG A 180 2.04 37.24 -5.06
N LYS A 181 1.02 38.00 -4.65
CA LYS A 181 -0.36 37.84 -5.12
C LYS A 181 -0.50 38.40 -6.53
N VAL A 182 -1.07 37.60 -7.43
CA VAL A 182 -1.33 37.92 -8.83
C VAL A 182 -2.83 37.82 -9.06
N SER A 183 -3.40 38.86 -9.67
CA SER A 183 -4.81 38.90 -10.00
C SER A 183 -5.06 38.23 -11.34
N MET A 184 -6.08 37.39 -11.40
CA MET A 184 -6.57 36.79 -12.64
C MET A 184 -8.01 37.21 -12.87
N VAL A 185 -8.30 37.65 -14.10
CA VAL A 185 -9.62 38.15 -14.51
C VAL A 185 -10.02 37.38 -15.76
N CYS A 186 -11.19 36.73 -15.71
CA CYS A 186 -11.60 35.77 -16.72
C CYS A 186 -12.69 36.35 -17.61
N PHE A 187 -12.53 36.16 -18.92
CA PHE A 187 -13.48 36.60 -19.94
C PHE A 187 -13.93 35.41 -20.76
N ARG A 188 -15.13 35.44 -21.30
CA ARG A 188 -15.60 34.44 -22.26
C ARG A 188 -15.04 34.73 -23.65
N SER A 189 -14.57 33.71 -24.35
CA SER A 189 -14.03 33.87 -25.71
C SER A 189 -15.11 34.00 -26.79
N GLY A 190 -16.34 33.56 -26.50
CA GLY A 190 -17.45 33.62 -27.45
C GLY A 190 -17.32 32.64 -28.61
N LYS A 191 -16.33 31.73 -28.57
CA LYS A 191 -16.13 30.68 -29.58
C LYS A 191 -16.79 29.38 -29.12
N SER A 192 -17.35 28.63 -30.07
CA SER A 192 -17.86 27.28 -29.78
C SER A 192 -16.72 26.37 -29.32
N LEU A 193 -16.95 25.63 -28.24
CA LEU A 193 -15.96 24.73 -27.65
C LEU A 193 -15.72 23.51 -28.56
N PRO A 194 -14.47 23.23 -28.96
CA PRO A 194 -14.13 21.97 -29.61
C PRO A 194 -14.44 20.77 -28.69
N ALA A 195 -14.80 19.63 -29.27
CA ALA A 195 -15.10 18.42 -28.52
C ALA A 195 -13.91 18.04 -27.60
N GLY A 196 -14.17 18.02 -26.28
CA GLY A 196 -13.17 17.67 -25.25
C GLY A 196 -12.61 18.84 -24.42
N MET A 197 -12.88 20.11 -24.77
CA MET A 197 -12.52 21.25 -23.92
C MET A 197 -13.61 21.56 -22.88
N LYS A 198 -13.18 21.90 -21.65
CA LYS A 198 -14.08 22.19 -20.52
C LYS A 198 -14.40 23.68 -20.31
N SER A 199 -13.71 24.60 -21.01
CA SER A 199 -13.88 26.04 -20.78
C SER A 199 -13.45 26.87 -22.01
N ASP A 200 -14.21 27.91 -22.32
CA ASP A 200 -13.97 28.83 -23.45
C ASP A 200 -13.41 30.17 -22.96
N LEU A 201 -12.74 30.21 -21.80
CA LEU A 201 -12.29 31.44 -21.18
C LEU A 201 -10.98 32.00 -21.79
N TYR A 202 -10.93 33.31 -21.98
CA TYR A 202 -9.71 34.11 -22.03
C TYR A 202 -9.28 34.46 -20.60
N LEU A 203 -7.97 34.38 -20.35
CA LEU A 203 -7.33 34.59 -19.05
C LEU A 203 -6.24 35.65 -19.16
#